data_AF-A0A0R2I258-F1
#
_entry.id   AF-A0A0R2I258-F1
#
_cell.length_a   1.000
_cell.length_b   1.000
_cell.length_c   1.000
_cell.angle_alpha   90.00
_cell.angle_beta   90.00
_cell.angle_gamma   90.00
#
_symmetry.space_group_name_H-M   'P 1'
#
loop_
_entity.id
_entity.type
_entity.pdbx_description
1 polymer ?
#
loop_
_entity_poly.entity_id
_entity_poly.type
_entity_poly.pdbx_seq_one_letter_code
_entity_poly.pdbx_strand_id
1 'polypeptide(L)'
;MLVQKLNSQPALPDQIRQQLAAITGQAIDPTTEIRLPFYTDYGRNIRLGKGVFINNGATFTDMGGIDIHDVPDNTVVAGCPARMIKKIGKDD
;
A
#
# COMPACT_ATOMS: atom_id res chain seq x y z
N MET A 1 10.77 -0.90 -13.71
CA MET A 1 10.35 -1.53 -12.43
C MET A 1 8.85 -1.76 -12.43
N LEU A 2 8.36 -2.83 -11.78
CA LEU A 2 6.91 -3.14 -11.71
C LEU A 2 6.07 -1.99 -11.16
N VAL A 3 6.62 -1.22 -10.21
CA VAL A 3 5.94 -0.06 -9.61
C VAL A 3 5.71 1.09 -10.61
N GLN A 4 6.63 1.32 -11.55
CA GLN A 4 6.42 2.33 -12.60
C GLN A 4 5.31 1.90 -13.55
N LYS A 5 5.24 0.61 -13.89
CA LYS A 5 4.16 0.07 -14.74
C LYS A 5 2.79 0.24 -14.06
N LEU A 6 2.72 0.01 -12.75
CA LEU A 6 1.53 0.25 -11.94
C LEU A 6 1.09 1.72 -12.05
N ASN A 7 2.01 2.67 -11.87
CA ASN A 7 1.69 4.10 -11.90
C ASN A 7 1.32 4.67 -13.28
N SER A 8 1.80 4.06 -14.37
CA SER A 8 1.61 4.59 -15.72
C SER A 8 0.33 4.12 -16.41
N GLN A 9 -0.42 3.19 -15.83
CA GLN A 9 -1.60 2.59 -16.47
C GLN A 9 -2.86 2.90 -15.65
N PRO A 10 -3.92 3.47 -16.26
CA PRO A 10 -5.23 3.48 -15.62
C PRO A 10 -5.71 2.03 -15.51
N ALA A 11 -5.79 1.54 -14.28
CA ALA A 11 -6.15 0.16 -13.96
C ALA A 11 -7.37 0.15 -13.02
N LEU A 12 -8.22 -0.86 -13.15
CA LEU A 12 -9.31 -1.09 -12.20
C LEU A 12 -8.74 -1.45 -10.82
N PRO A 13 -9.48 -1.22 -9.72
CA PRO A 13 -9.01 -1.53 -8.36
C PRO A 13 -8.49 -2.97 -8.21
N ASP A 14 -9.15 -3.94 -8.85
CA ASP A 14 -8.70 -5.34 -8.86
C ASP A 14 -7.35 -5.55 -9.56
N GLN A 15 -7.13 -4.85 -10.68
CA GLN A 15 -5.87 -4.94 -11.42
C GLN A 15 -4.73 -4.27 -10.66
N ILE A 16 -5.00 -3.15 -9.98
CA ILE A 16 -4.05 -2.49 -9.07
C ILE A 16 -3.63 -3.46 -7.97
N ARG A 17 -4.58 -4.15 -7.34
CA ARG A 17 -4.30 -5.16 -6.30
C ARG A 17 -3.47 -6.32 -6.84
N GLN A 18 -3.76 -6.84 -8.03
CA GLN A 18 -2.97 -7.92 -8.65
C GLN A 18 -1.53 -7.48 -8.95
N GLN A 19 -1.36 -6.28 -9.49
CA GLN A 19 -0.03 -5.73 -9.76
C GLN A 19 0.73 -5.46 -8.46
N LEU A 20 0.05 -4.95 -7.43
CA LEU A 20 0.65 -4.78 -6.12
C LEU A 20 1.02 -6.12 -5.48
N ALA A 21 0.18 -7.15 -5.61
CA ALA A 21 0.49 -8.49 -5.14
C ALA A 21 1.77 -9.05 -5.80
N ALA A 22 1.98 -8.75 -7.08
CA ALA A 22 3.21 -9.11 -7.77
C ALA A 22 4.44 -8.31 -7.28
N ILE A 23 4.25 -7.06 -6.81
CA ILE A 23 5.31 -6.22 -6.23
C ILE A 23 5.67 -6.68 -4.81
N THR A 24 4.66 -6.90 -3.96
CA THR A 24 4.84 -7.27 -2.55
C THR A 24 5.08 -8.76 -2.33
N GLY A 25 4.81 -9.59 -3.34
CA GLY A 25 4.96 -11.04 -3.26
C GLY A 25 3.90 -11.73 -2.39
N GLN A 26 2.80 -11.04 -2.06
CA GLN A 26 1.71 -11.60 -1.25
C GLN A 26 0.34 -11.19 -1.79
N ALA A 27 -0.69 -11.95 -1.47
CA ALA A 27 -2.06 -11.59 -1.82
C ALA A 27 -2.47 -10.31 -1.10
N ILE A 28 -3.09 -9.38 -1.83
CA ILE A 28 -3.64 -8.14 -1.28
C ILE A 28 -5.12 -8.36 -0.99
N ASP A 29 -5.55 -8.02 0.22
CA ASP A 29 -6.95 -8.16 0.62
C ASP A 29 -7.87 -7.28 -0.26
N PRO A 30 -9.06 -7.76 -0.66
CA PRO A 30 -10.00 -6.97 -1.47
C PRO A 30 -10.51 -5.70 -0.79
N THR A 31 -10.40 -5.59 0.53
CA THR A 31 -10.73 -4.37 1.28
C THR A 31 -9.63 -3.31 1.23
N THR A 32 -8.44 -3.66 0.72
CA THR A 32 -7.33 -2.73 0.55
C THR A 32 -7.52 -1.86 -0.68
N GLU A 33 -7.40 -0.55 -0.50
CA GLU A 33 -7.49 0.47 -1.55
C GLU A 33 -6.15 1.21 -1.66
N ILE A 34 -5.69 1.39 -2.90
CA ILE A 34 -4.51 2.17 -3.22
C ILE A 34 -4.88 3.21 -4.26
N ARG A 35 -4.51 4.45 -3.98
CA ARG A 35 -4.54 5.54 -4.94
C ARG A 35 -3.14 5.74 -5.49
N LEU A 36 -3.04 5.68 -6.81
CA LEU A 36 -1.78 5.86 -7.53
C LEU A 36 -1.52 7.34 -7.83
N PRO A 37 -0.25 7.74 -8.08
CA PRO A 37 0.98 6.95 -8.00
C PRO A 37 1.41 6.45 -6.61
N PHE A 38 2.04 5.27 -6.57
CA PHE A 38 2.66 4.64 -5.39
C PHE A 38 4.16 4.37 -5.65
N TYR A 39 5.00 4.51 -4.65
CA TYR A 39 6.45 4.30 -4.77
C TYR A 39 6.99 3.38 -3.68
N THR A 40 7.95 2.52 -4.02
CA THR A 40 8.65 1.67 -3.07
C THR A 40 10.07 1.36 -3.56
N ASP A 41 11.00 1.12 -2.64
CA ASP A 41 12.38 0.74 -2.98
C ASP A 41 12.46 -0.71 -3.52
N TYR A 42 11.94 -1.68 -2.77
CA TYR A 42 11.95 -3.10 -3.12
C TYR A 42 10.55 -3.69 -3.29
N GLY A 43 9.57 -3.21 -2.52
CA GLY A 43 8.20 -3.71 -2.49
C GLY A 43 8.00 -5.03 -1.74
N ARG A 44 8.93 -5.99 -1.89
CA ARG A 44 8.86 -7.33 -1.29
C ARG A 44 8.92 -7.35 0.23
N ASN A 45 9.45 -6.30 0.85
CA ASN A 45 9.56 -6.22 2.30
C ASN A 45 8.34 -5.52 2.93
N ILE A 46 7.31 -5.22 2.14
CA ILE A 46 6.04 -4.66 2.60
C ILE A 46 5.08 -5.81 2.87
N ARG A 47 4.46 -5.82 4.05
CA ARG A 47 3.35 -6.70 4.43
C ARG A 47 2.11 -5.86 4.67
N LEU A 48 0.99 -6.24 4.04
CA LEU A 48 -0.27 -5.49 4.09
C LEU A 48 -1.36 -6.36 4.70
N GLY A 49 -2.01 -5.83 5.74
CA GLY A 49 -3.19 -6.42 6.36
C GLY A 49 -4.47 -6.13 5.59
N LYS A 50 -5.60 -6.22 6.30
CA LYS A 50 -6.94 -5.95 5.77
C LYS A 50 -7.32 -4.48 6.02
N GLY A 51 -8.20 -3.94 5.18
CA GLY A 51 -8.72 -2.58 5.35
C GLY A 51 -7.65 -1.49 5.24
N VAL A 52 -6.57 -1.75 4.50
CA VAL A 52 -5.47 -0.80 4.34
C VAL A 52 -5.83 0.22 3.26
N PHE A 53 -5.67 1.50 3.56
CA PHE A 53 -5.85 2.58 2.60
C PHE A 53 -4.53 3.31 2.35
N ILE A 54 -4.04 3.26 1.12
CA ILE A 54 -2.80 3.93 0.69
C ILE A 54 -3.19 5.09 -0.22
N ASN A 55 -2.83 6.31 0.18
CA ASN A 55 -3.15 7.50 -0.59
C ASN A 55 -2.19 7.72 -1.77
N ASN A 56 -2.61 8.56 -2.71
CA ASN A 56 -1.83 9.02 -3.85
C ASN A 56 -0.54 9.71 -3.37
N GLY A 57 0.59 9.32 -3.96
CA GLY A 57 1.91 9.88 -3.69
C GLY A 57 2.63 9.21 -2.53
N ALA A 58 2.09 8.10 -2.00
CA ALA A 58 2.73 7.35 -0.92
C ALA A 58 4.05 6.72 -1.38
N THR A 59 5.08 6.88 -0.55
CA THR A 59 6.43 6.32 -0.77
C THR A 59 6.84 5.44 0.40
N PHE A 60 7.12 4.17 0.12
CA PHE A 60 7.42 3.13 1.11
C PHE A 60 8.89 2.73 1.00
N THR A 61 9.70 3.13 1.98
CA THR A 61 11.13 2.80 2.05
C THR A 61 11.31 1.51 2.86
N ASP A 62 11.29 0.36 2.18
CA ASP A 62 11.16 -0.96 2.80
C ASP A 62 12.49 -1.67 3.09
N MET A 63 13.59 -0.91 3.19
CA MET A 63 14.92 -1.42 3.53
C MET A 63 14.94 -2.13 4.91
N GLY A 64 14.14 -1.63 5.87
CA GLY A 64 13.99 -2.21 7.21
C GLY A 64 12.78 -3.14 7.38
N GLY A 65 12.01 -3.38 6.32
CA GLY A 65 10.69 -4.02 6.41
C GLY A 65 9.58 -3.06 6.82
N ILE A 66 8.41 -3.24 6.21
CA ILE A 66 7.19 -2.50 6.54
C ILE A 66 6.12 -3.54 6.80
N ASP A 67 5.57 -3.59 8.01
CA ASP A 67 4.46 -4.49 8.34
C ASP A 67 3.23 -3.70 8.79
N ILE A 68 2.17 -3.75 7.97
CA ILE A 68 0.90 -3.05 8.16
C ILE A 68 -0.17 -4.10 8.49
N HIS A 69 0.12 -4.95 9.48
CA HIS A 69 -0.79 -5.98 9.97
C HIS A 69 -1.36 -5.73 11.38
N ASP A 70 -0.70 -4.87 12.16
CA ASP A 70 -1.00 -4.60 13.58
C ASP A 70 -1.50 -3.16 13.75
N VAL A 71 -1.99 -2.60 12.64
CA VAL A 71 -2.68 -1.33 12.64
C VAL A 71 -4.17 -1.60 12.51
N PRO A 72 -5.02 -0.92 13.30
CA PRO A 72 -6.47 -1.05 13.17
C PRO A 72 -6.93 -0.75 11.74
N ASP A 73 -8.08 -1.32 11.37
CA ASP A 73 -8.75 -1.00 10.12
C ASP A 73 -8.88 0.52 9.94
N ASN A 74 -8.74 0.95 8.69
CA ASN A 74 -8.77 2.35 8.29
C ASN A 74 -7.62 3.20 8.86
N THR A 75 -6.46 2.63 9.19
CA THR A 75 -5.32 3.45 9.63
C THR A 75 -4.47 3.93 8.45
N VAL A 76 -4.22 5.23 8.39
CA VAL A 76 -3.15 5.85 7.59
C VAL A 76 -1.83 5.61 8.31
N VAL A 77 -0.89 4.99 7.61
CA VAL A 77 0.50 4.87 8.05
C VAL A 77 1.42 5.65 7.11
N ALA A 78 2.40 6.38 7.66
CA ALA A 78 3.50 6.92 6.88
C ALA A 78 4.74 7.16 7.75
N GLY A 79 5.87 7.47 7.12
CA GLY A 79 7.18 7.66 7.76
C GLY A 79 8.14 6.49 7.54
N CYS A 80 9.42 6.72 7.80
CA CYS A 80 10.46 5.69 7.84
C CYS A 80 11.07 5.67 9.24
N PRO A 81 10.84 4.63 10.06
CA PRO A 81 9.93 3.49 9.85
C PRO A 81 8.45 3.92 9.86
N ALA A 82 7.59 3.13 9.21
CA ALA A 82 6.17 3.44 9.07
C ALA A 82 5.48 3.51 10.44
N ARG A 83 4.78 4.62 10.71
CA ARG A 83 3.98 4.81 11.93
C ARG A 83 2.55 5.18 11.57
N MET A 84 1.63 4.81 12.44
CA MET A 84 0.24 5.27 12.38
C MET A 84 0.18 6.80 12.49
N ILE A 85 -0.44 7.44 11.51
CA ILE A 85 -0.64 8.89 11.44
C ILE A 85 -2.07 9.26 11.84
N LYS A 86 -3.07 8.58 11.28
CA LYS A 86 -4.49 8.89 11.55
C LYS A 86 -5.37 7.68 11.26
N LYS A 87 -6.53 7.58 11.91
CA LYS A 87 -7.60 6.66 11.52
C LYS A 87 -8.60 7.38 10.59
N ILE A 88 -8.88 6.80 9.44
CA ILE A 88 -9.87 7.24 8.47
C ILE A 88 -11.25 6.77 8.97
N GLY A 89 -12.14 7.74 9.21
CA GLY A 89 -13.57 7.48 9.36
C GLY A 89 -14.24 7.46 8.00
N LYS A 90 -15.45 6.91 7.89
CA LYS A 90 -16.23 6.81 6.64
C LYS A 90 -16.72 8.17 6.09
N ASP A 91 -16.19 9.29 6.58
CA ASP A 91 -16.68 10.66 6.34
C ASP A 91 -15.54 11.69 6.12
N ASP A 92 -14.38 11.27 5.60
CA ASP A 92 -13.25 12.13 5.15
C ASP A 92 -13.01 11.98 3.63
#